data_AF-A0A9W8KWU8-F1
#
_entry.id   AF-A0A9W8KWU8-F1
#
_cell.length_a   1.000
_cell.length_b   1.000
_cell.length_c   1.000
_cell.angle_alpha   90.00
_cell.angle_beta   90.00
_cell.angle_gamma   90.00
#
_symmetry.space_group_name_H-M   'P 1'
#
loop_
_entity.id
_entity.type
_entity.pdbx_description
1 polymer ?
#
loop_
_entity_poly.entity_id
_entity_poly.type
_entity_poly.pdbx_seq_one_letter_code
_entity_poly.pdbx_strand_id
1 'polypeptide(L)'
;MSTGNSSKHIPLSLRRKLVIALDGDVLVSANSSESSEDVNRETKNRFATFKTVAWVKANIIRPSEDHVFLMTCIDPSSGAIDTATVTAMWNSLFGAENHASRVKQAEAALSRLSDALSKVGVSVSTEVVLGPPSEKVSEYVHAHHGEILVVQAPVRSVLMSTISYSWADQCAYAAECPTVIVKQSDLPDHIAVALDPPH
;
A
#
# COMPACT_ATOMS: atom_id res chain seq x y z
N MET A 1 -29.62 22.39 28.75
CA MET A 1 -28.62 21.52 29.40
C MET A 1 -27.79 20.89 28.32
N SER A 2 -26.58 21.41 28.07
CA SER A 2 -25.64 20.85 27.10
C SER A 2 -24.86 19.75 27.82
N THR A 3 -25.17 18.49 27.53
CA THR A 3 -24.37 17.35 27.99
C THR A 3 -23.09 17.35 27.17
N GLY A 4 -22.03 17.96 27.72
CA GLY A 4 -20.70 17.94 27.15
C GLY A 4 -20.27 16.49 26.91
N ASN A 5 -20.28 16.08 25.64
CA ASN A 5 -19.87 14.75 25.23
C ASN A 5 -18.34 14.71 25.32
N SER A 6 -17.83 14.38 26.50
CA SER A 6 -16.41 14.08 26.71
C SER A 6 -16.06 12.93 25.76
N SER A 7 -15.40 13.25 24.65
CA SER A 7 -14.92 12.26 23.69
C SER A 7 -13.93 11.36 24.44
N LYS A 8 -14.38 10.14 24.79
CA LYS A 8 -13.53 9.14 25.44
C LYS A 8 -12.33 8.86 24.54
N HIS A 9 -11.18 9.40 24.91
CA HIS A 9 -9.92 9.15 24.21
C HIS A 9 -9.48 7.71 24.49
N ILE A 10 -9.54 6.84 23.48
CA ILE A 10 -9.04 5.47 23.57
C ILE A 10 -7.51 5.49 23.40
N PRO A 11 -6.73 5.05 24.41
CA PRO A 11 -5.28 4.92 24.29
C PRO A 11 -4.89 4.05 23.09
N LEU A 12 -3.79 4.39 22.40
CA LEU A 12 -3.33 3.67 21.20
C LEU A 12 -3.16 2.16 21.43
N SER A 13 -2.74 1.74 22.63
CA SER A 13 -2.57 0.33 23.00
C SER A 13 -3.87 -0.46 23.06
N LEU A 14 -5.02 0.20 23.18
CA LEU A 14 -6.36 -0.41 23.23
C LEU A 14 -7.12 -0.26 21.91
N ARG A 15 -6.54 0.41 20.92
CA ARG A 15 -7.15 0.55 19.60
C ARG A 15 -6.97 -0.73 18.80
N ARG A 16 -7.96 -1.03 17.96
CA ARG A 16 -7.86 -2.13 17.01
C ARG A 16 -6.76 -1.83 15.99
N LYS A 17 -5.90 -2.80 15.69
CA LYS A 17 -4.77 -2.61 14.78
C LYS A 17 -5.06 -3.13 13.39
N LEU A 18 -5.06 -2.25 12.40
CA LEU A 18 -5.28 -2.60 10.99
C LEU A 18 -3.97 -2.43 10.24
N VAL A 19 -3.57 -3.43 9.47
CA VAL A 19 -2.43 -3.34 8.55
C VAL A 19 -2.97 -3.21 7.13
N ILE A 20 -2.53 -2.21 6.39
CA ILE A 20 -2.86 -2.02 4.97
C ILE A 20 -1.57 -2.16 4.17
N ALA A 21 -1.42 -3.29 3.48
CA ALA A 21 -0.30 -3.58 2.59
C ALA A 21 -0.61 -3.09 1.17
N LEU A 22 0.18 -2.13 0.71
CA LEU A 22 0.06 -1.49 -0.59
C LEU A 22 1.12 -2.02 -1.56
N ASP A 23 0.84 -1.93 -2.86
CA ASP A 23 1.75 -2.39 -3.91
C ASP A 23 2.87 -1.35 -4.14
N GLY A 24 4.11 -1.75 -3.82
CA GLY A 24 5.28 -0.87 -3.90
C GLY A 24 5.63 -0.44 -5.32
N ASP A 25 5.38 -1.28 -6.32
CA ASP A 25 5.64 -0.93 -7.71
C ASP A 25 4.65 0.13 -8.19
N VAL A 26 3.39 0.05 -7.76
CA VAL A 26 2.35 1.04 -8.07
C VAL A 26 2.65 2.37 -7.36
N LEU A 27 3.10 2.34 -6.10
CA LEU A 27 3.47 3.53 -5.34
C LEU A 27 4.66 4.28 -5.94
N VAL A 28 5.69 3.56 -6.38
CA VAL A 28 6.94 4.14 -6.90
C VAL A 28 6.78 4.62 -8.35
N SER A 29 6.05 3.88 -9.19
CA SER A 29 5.89 4.23 -10.61
C SER A 29 5.13 5.53 -10.86
N ALA A 30 4.45 6.10 -9.85
CA ALA A 30 3.67 7.34 -9.96
C ALA A 30 4.50 8.64 -9.97
N ASN A 31 5.84 8.54 -9.99
CA ASN A 31 6.75 9.70 -9.97
C ASN A 31 7.79 9.67 -11.10
N SER A 32 7.73 8.73 -12.06
CA SER A 32 8.68 8.64 -13.17
C SER A 32 8.15 9.37 -14.41
N SER A 33 8.78 10.48 -14.78
CA SER A 33 8.41 11.30 -15.93
C SER A 33 8.76 10.61 -17.25
N GLU A 34 7.81 9.95 -17.94
CA GLU A 34 8.01 9.48 -19.32
C GLU A 34 6.68 9.21 -20.08
N SER A 35 6.69 9.47 -21.40
CA SER A 35 5.73 9.16 -22.50
C SER A 35 4.20 9.33 -22.30
N SER A 36 3.50 9.86 -23.32
CA SER A 36 2.05 10.15 -23.25
C SER A 36 1.13 8.92 -23.08
N GLU A 37 1.55 7.73 -23.52
CA GLU A 37 0.81 6.49 -23.26
C GLU A 37 1.04 5.97 -21.83
N ASP A 38 2.26 6.18 -21.31
CA ASP A 38 2.61 5.82 -19.94
C ASP A 38 1.89 6.71 -18.92
N VAL A 39 1.71 8.01 -19.22
CA VAL A 39 0.95 8.94 -18.36
C VAL A 39 -0.48 8.45 -18.07
N ASN A 40 -1.17 7.84 -19.04
CA ASN A 40 -2.54 7.37 -18.85
C ASN A 40 -2.59 6.08 -18.01
N ARG A 41 -1.58 5.21 -18.14
CA ARG A 41 -1.42 4.01 -17.32
C ARG A 41 -0.97 4.35 -15.90
N GLU A 42 -0.05 5.29 -15.76
CA GLU A 42 0.46 5.82 -14.50
C GLU A 42 -0.66 6.51 -13.71
N THR A 43 -1.48 7.32 -14.37
CA THR A 43 -2.66 7.95 -13.77
C THR A 43 -3.62 6.90 -13.22
N LYS A 44 -3.95 5.86 -14.00
CA LYS A 44 -4.82 4.75 -13.56
C LYS A 44 -4.22 3.96 -12.38
N ASN A 45 -2.90 3.73 -12.39
CA ASN A 45 -2.19 3.02 -11.34
C ASN A 45 -2.12 3.85 -10.05
N ARG A 46 -1.81 5.14 -10.13
CA ARG A 46 -1.81 6.05 -8.99
C ARG A 46 -3.17 6.04 -8.30
N PHE A 47 -4.26 6.11 -9.08
CA PHE A 47 -5.60 6.01 -8.51
C PHE A 47 -5.88 4.66 -7.83
N ALA A 48 -5.22 3.57 -8.20
CA ALA A 48 -5.46 2.25 -7.60
C ALA A 48 -5.18 2.24 -6.08
N THR A 49 -4.05 2.80 -5.65
CA THR A 49 -3.69 2.89 -4.24
C THR A 49 -4.65 3.80 -3.48
N PHE A 50 -4.90 5.02 -4.01
CA PHE A 50 -5.83 5.96 -3.36
C PHE A 50 -7.27 5.41 -3.28
N LYS A 51 -7.76 4.74 -4.34
CA LYS A 51 -9.05 4.04 -4.32
C LYS A 51 -9.11 3.00 -3.22
N THR A 52 -8.06 2.20 -3.09
CA THR A 52 -7.96 1.16 -2.05
C THR A 52 -8.07 1.79 -0.67
N VAL A 53 -7.23 2.78 -0.35
CA VAL A 53 -7.23 3.42 0.97
C VAL A 53 -8.54 4.16 1.23
N ALA A 54 -9.13 4.82 0.23
CA ALA A 54 -10.40 5.55 0.37
C ALA A 54 -11.57 4.61 0.64
N TRP A 55 -11.61 3.46 -0.06
CA TRP A 55 -12.61 2.43 0.19
C TRP A 55 -12.44 1.82 1.58
N VAL A 56 -11.21 1.51 2.01
CA VAL A 56 -10.92 0.98 3.35
C VAL A 56 -11.32 1.98 4.43
N LYS A 57 -11.04 3.27 4.22
CA LYS A 57 -11.48 4.35 5.09
C LYS A 57 -13.00 4.44 5.22
N ALA A 58 -13.72 4.22 4.13
CA ALA A 58 -15.18 4.33 4.11
C ALA A 58 -15.88 3.10 4.71
N ASN A 59 -15.27 1.91 4.62
CA ASN A 59 -15.96 0.65 4.91
C ASN A 59 -15.39 -0.14 6.10
N ILE A 60 -14.13 0.10 6.48
CA ILE A 60 -13.44 -0.71 7.49
C ILE A 60 -12.96 0.13 8.68
N ILE A 61 -12.32 1.27 8.41
CA ILE A 61 -11.69 2.10 9.44
C ILE A 61 -12.74 2.80 10.30
N ARG A 62 -12.56 2.70 11.62
CA ARG A 62 -13.26 3.47 12.66
C ARG A 62 -12.30 4.51 13.23
N PRO A 63 -12.36 5.78 12.83
CA PRO A 63 -11.30 6.77 13.10
C PRO A 63 -10.88 6.90 14.58
N SER A 64 -11.83 6.81 15.51
CA SER A 64 -11.56 6.93 16.95
C SER A 64 -11.10 5.63 17.63
N GLU A 65 -11.33 4.47 17.00
CA GLU A 65 -11.14 3.14 17.62
C GLU A 65 -10.00 2.35 17.01
N ASP A 66 -9.55 2.76 15.82
CA ASP A 66 -8.56 2.03 15.05
C ASP A 66 -7.22 2.80 15.01
N HIS A 67 -6.14 2.02 14.90
CA HIS A 67 -4.83 2.50 14.49
C HIS A 67 -4.41 1.75 13.22
N VAL A 68 -3.99 2.48 12.21
CA VAL A 68 -3.68 1.95 10.88
C VAL A 68 -2.19 1.96 10.66
N PHE A 69 -1.62 0.81 10.33
CA PHE A 69 -0.27 0.69 9.78
C PHE A 69 -0.37 0.62 8.26
N LEU A 70 0.01 1.70 7.57
CA LEU A 70 0.19 1.69 6.12
C LEU A 70 1.59 1.17 5.81
N MET A 71 1.71 0.13 5.01
CA MET A 71 3.02 -0.39 4.67
C MET A 71 3.12 -0.79 3.21
N THR A 72 4.36 -0.81 2.70
CA THR A 72 4.67 -1.37 1.39
C THR A 72 5.98 -2.14 1.45
N CYS A 73 6.10 -3.13 0.57
CA CYS A 73 7.36 -3.85 0.37
C CYS A 73 8.06 -3.32 -0.88
N ILE A 74 9.39 -3.17 -0.81
CA ILE A 74 10.25 -2.96 -1.96
C ILE A 74 11.18 -4.16 -2.05
N ASP A 75 10.91 -5.03 -3.02
CA ASP A 75 11.76 -6.20 -3.28
C ASP A 75 12.87 -5.80 -4.27
N PRO A 76 14.15 -5.81 -3.87
CA PRO A 76 15.26 -5.46 -4.74
C PRO A 76 15.43 -6.44 -5.91
N SER A 77 14.87 -7.65 -5.81
CA SER A 77 14.89 -8.66 -6.88
C SER A 77 13.72 -8.53 -7.86
N SER A 78 12.67 -7.76 -7.51
CA SER A 78 11.54 -7.47 -8.38
C SER A 78 11.88 -6.36 -9.39
N GLY A 79 12.63 -6.74 -10.42
CA GLY A 79 12.80 -5.96 -11.64
C GLY A 79 12.49 -6.87 -12.81
N ALA A 80 11.47 -6.53 -13.60
CA ALA A 80 11.18 -7.21 -14.86
C ALA A 80 12.29 -6.89 -15.89
N ILE A 81 13.46 -7.50 -15.73
CA ILE A 81 14.53 -7.43 -16.72
C ILE A 81 15.07 -8.84 -16.95
N ASP A 82 15.09 -9.21 -18.23
CA ASP A 82 15.51 -10.49 -18.77
C ASP A 82 16.82 -11.00 -18.16
N THR A 83 16.74 -12.17 -17.53
CA THR A 83 17.75 -12.78 -16.66
C THR A 83 19.11 -12.99 -17.35
N ALA A 84 19.12 -13.09 -18.69
CA ALA A 84 20.34 -13.26 -19.46
C ALA A 84 21.14 -11.96 -19.68
N THR A 85 20.48 -10.79 -19.71
CA THR A 85 21.12 -9.50 -20.00
C THR A 85 21.52 -8.76 -18.71
N VAL A 86 20.82 -9.06 -17.61
CA VAL A 86 20.98 -8.41 -16.30
C VAL A 86 22.26 -8.81 -15.59
N THR A 87 22.64 -10.07 -15.62
CA THR A 87 23.75 -10.57 -14.77
C THR A 87 25.11 -9.93 -15.08
N ALA A 88 25.33 -9.48 -16.33
CA ALA A 88 26.55 -8.81 -16.75
C ALA A 88 26.55 -7.28 -16.53
N MET A 89 25.37 -6.65 -16.43
CA MET A 89 25.21 -5.19 -16.28
C MET A 89 24.90 -4.77 -14.84
N TRP A 90 24.31 -5.67 -14.04
CA TRP A 90 23.83 -5.43 -12.68
C TRP A 90 24.95 -5.30 -11.63
N ASN A 91 26.08 -6.00 -11.83
CA ASN A 91 27.22 -5.92 -10.91
C ASN A 91 28.07 -4.64 -11.06
N SER A 92 27.87 -3.86 -12.13
CA SER A 92 28.74 -2.70 -12.41
C SER A 92 28.04 -1.34 -12.41
N LEU A 93 26.71 -1.24 -12.26
CA LEU A 93 26.01 0.04 -12.40
C LEU A 93 24.93 0.42 -11.34
N PHE A 94 24.32 -0.49 -10.55
CA PHE A 94 23.10 -0.10 -9.79
C PHE A 94 22.85 -0.65 -8.36
N GLY A 95 23.83 -1.16 -7.63
CA GLY A 95 23.58 -1.89 -6.38
C GLY A 95 22.99 -1.12 -5.16
N ALA A 96 22.91 0.22 -5.15
CA ALA A 96 22.46 0.95 -3.95
C ALA A 96 21.63 2.22 -4.24
N GLU A 97 21.98 3.00 -5.26
CA GLU A 97 21.35 4.31 -5.49
C GLU A 97 19.90 4.20 -6.00
N ASN A 98 19.59 3.21 -6.85
CA ASN A 98 18.23 2.98 -7.34
C ASN A 98 17.28 2.53 -6.22
N HIS A 99 17.73 1.65 -5.34
CA HIS A 99 16.91 1.17 -4.21
C HIS A 99 16.61 2.29 -3.23
N ALA A 100 17.61 3.10 -2.89
CA ALA A 100 17.43 4.26 -2.02
C ALA A 100 16.43 5.27 -2.61
N SER A 101 16.45 5.48 -3.93
CA SER A 101 15.47 6.33 -4.62
C SER A 101 14.05 5.74 -4.54
N ARG A 102 13.88 4.44 -4.81
CA ARG A 102 12.57 3.76 -4.73
C ARG A 102 11.98 3.82 -3.31
N VAL A 103 12.79 3.58 -2.29
CA VAL A 103 12.36 3.68 -0.89
C VAL A 103 11.88 5.10 -0.57
N LYS A 104 12.65 6.13 -0.93
CA LYS A 104 12.24 7.53 -0.71
C LYS A 104 10.94 7.89 -1.41
N GLN A 105 10.73 7.39 -2.63
CA GLN A 105 9.48 7.62 -3.37
C GLN A 105 8.28 6.93 -2.70
N ALA A 106 8.47 5.69 -2.24
CA ALA A 106 7.46 4.96 -1.48
C ALA A 106 7.13 5.65 -0.14
N GLU A 107 8.15 6.09 0.61
CA GLU A 107 7.99 6.85 1.86
C GLU A 107 7.19 8.15 1.63
N ALA A 108 7.54 8.91 0.57
CA ALA A 108 6.82 10.13 0.23
C ALA A 108 5.35 9.86 -0.12
N ALA A 109 5.06 8.77 -0.84
CA ALA A 109 3.69 8.38 -1.18
C ALA A 109 2.90 7.93 0.05
N LEU A 110 3.49 7.11 0.93
CA LEU A 110 2.88 6.71 2.20
C LEU A 110 2.62 7.91 3.12
N SER A 111 3.55 8.86 3.18
CA SER A 111 3.40 10.08 3.98
C SER A 111 2.18 10.90 3.52
N ARG A 112 1.97 11.06 2.21
CA ARG A 112 0.77 11.75 1.68
C ARG A 112 -0.53 11.05 2.08
N LEU A 113 -0.57 9.72 2.02
CA LEU A 113 -1.74 8.93 2.43
C LEU A 113 -2.00 9.04 3.93
N SER A 114 -0.93 8.98 4.73
CA SER A 114 -0.98 9.17 6.18
C SER A 114 -1.53 10.55 6.54
N ASP A 115 -1.08 11.60 5.87
CA ASP A 115 -1.57 12.97 6.07
C ASP A 115 -3.06 13.08 5.73
N ALA A 116 -3.51 12.46 4.63
CA ALA A 116 -4.91 12.45 4.22
C ALA A 116 -5.81 11.74 5.26
N LEU A 117 -5.38 10.60 5.79
CA LEU A 117 -6.09 9.86 6.84
C LEU A 117 -6.07 10.60 8.19
N SER A 118 -4.94 11.22 8.53
CA SER A 118 -4.79 11.97 9.79
C SER A 118 -5.72 13.19 9.83
N LYS A 119 -5.92 13.87 8.69
CA LYS A 119 -6.87 14.99 8.55
C LYS A 119 -8.31 14.61 8.86
N VAL A 120 -8.67 13.32 8.74
CA VAL A 120 -10.01 12.79 9.09
C VAL A 120 -10.02 12.07 10.44
N GLY A 121 -9.00 12.29 11.27
CA GLY A 121 -8.93 11.80 12.66
C GLY A 121 -8.50 10.35 12.82
N VAL A 122 -8.02 9.70 11.77
CA VAL A 122 -7.47 8.33 11.85
C VAL A 122 -6.04 8.39 12.36
N SER A 123 -5.69 7.54 13.32
CA SER A 123 -4.31 7.39 13.77
C SER A 123 -3.57 6.46 12.81
N VAL A 124 -2.45 6.91 12.25
CA VAL A 124 -1.71 6.20 11.19
C VAL A 124 -0.21 6.14 11.49
N SER A 125 0.41 5.01 11.18
CA SER A 125 1.87 4.83 11.07
C SER A 125 2.20 4.35 9.66
N THR A 126 3.39 4.69 9.15
CA THR A 126 3.83 4.33 7.79
C THR A 126 5.16 3.60 7.81
N GLU A 127 5.31 2.57 6.99
CA GLU A 127 6.59 1.85 6.88
C GLU A 127 6.88 1.28 5.48
N VAL A 128 8.14 1.40 5.06
CA VAL A 128 8.64 0.74 3.84
C VAL A 128 9.54 -0.41 4.28
N VAL A 129 9.16 -1.64 3.93
CA VAL A 129 9.89 -2.85 4.30
C VAL A 129 10.64 -3.37 3.08
N LEU A 130 11.90 -3.78 3.27
CA LEU A 130 12.70 -4.39 2.20
C LEU A 130 12.48 -5.90 2.14
N GLY A 131 12.29 -6.40 0.93
CA GLY A 131 12.14 -7.83 0.65
C GLY A 131 10.79 -8.21 0.03
N PRO A 132 10.57 -9.51 -0.22
CA PRO A 132 9.39 -10.00 -0.92
C PRO A 132 8.11 -9.80 -0.09
N PRO A 133 7.02 -9.26 -0.68
CA PRO A 133 5.77 -9.01 0.04
C PRO A 133 5.16 -10.27 0.69
N SER A 134 5.30 -11.42 0.03
CA SER A 134 4.78 -12.71 0.48
C SER A 134 5.31 -13.15 1.85
N GLU A 135 6.50 -12.68 2.23
CA GLU A 135 7.13 -12.99 3.52
C GLU A 135 6.97 -11.82 4.49
N LYS A 136 7.27 -10.61 3.99
CA LYS A 136 7.38 -9.41 4.84
C LYS A 136 6.06 -8.90 5.38
N VAL A 137 4.97 -9.04 4.64
CA VAL A 137 3.65 -8.59 5.12
C VAL A 137 3.20 -9.42 6.33
N SER A 138 3.35 -10.75 6.30
CA SER A 138 2.98 -11.60 7.45
C SER A 138 3.87 -11.36 8.66
N GLU A 139 5.18 -11.18 8.47
CA GLU A 139 6.10 -10.78 9.55
C GLU A 139 5.68 -9.45 10.19
N TYR A 140 5.31 -8.48 9.36
CA TYR A 140 4.85 -7.17 9.80
C TYR A 140 3.55 -7.24 10.60
N VAL A 141 2.56 -7.99 10.09
CA VAL A 141 1.29 -8.23 10.80
C VAL A 141 1.53 -8.86 12.16
N HIS A 142 2.39 -9.88 12.24
CA HIS A 142 2.73 -10.54 13.50
C HIS A 142 3.41 -9.57 14.48
N ALA A 143 4.45 -8.87 14.04
CA ALA A 143 5.23 -7.94 14.87
C ALA A 143 4.38 -6.80 15.46
N HIS A 144 3.39 -6.33 14.71
CA HIS A 144 2.51 -5.25 15.17
C HIS A 144 1.23 -5.76 15.86
N HIS A 145 1.00 -7.07 15.92
CA HIS A 145 -0.26 -7.69 16.34
C HIS A 145 -1.46 -7.17 15.54
N GLY A 146 -1.34 -7.16 14.21
CA GLY A 146 -2.43 -6.77 13.31
C GLY A 146 -3.64 -7.69 13.48
N GLU A 147 -4.81 -7.10 13.69
CA GLU A 147 -6.07 -7.83 13.86
C GLU A 147 -6.84 -8.00 12.55
N ILE A 148 -6.56 -7.14 11.57
CA ILE A 148 -7.10 -7.22 10.21
C ILE A 148 -5.97 -6.82 9.26
N LEU A 149 -5.73 -7.66 8.25
CA LEU A 149 -4.88 -7.33 7.13
C LEU A 149 -5.75 -6.93 5.94
N VAL A 150 -5.46 -5.77 5.36
CA VAL A 150 -6.00 -5.36 4.06
C VAL A 150 -4.87 -5.37 3.06
N VAL A 151 -5.09 -6.01 1.91
CA VAL A 151 -4.09 -6.15 0.86
C VAL A 151 -4.60 -5.53 -0.43
N GLN A 152 -3.81 -4.64 -1.00
CA GLN A 152 -4.01 -4.12 -2.34
C GLN A 152 -3.79 -5.25 -3.36
N ALA A 153 -4.79 -5.56 -4.20
CA ALA A 153 -4.57 -6.51 -5.28
C ALA A 153 -3.55 -5.93 -6.30
N PRO A 154 -2.58 -6.72 -6.81
CA PRO A 154 -1.67 -6.21 -7.82
C PRO A 154 -2.40 -5.88 -9.12
N VAL A 155 -2.02 -4.78 -9.77
CA VAL A 155 -2.57 -4.40 -11.07
C VAL A 155 -1.89 -5.25 -12.15
N ARG A 156 -2.48 -6.40 -12.49
CA ARG A 156 -2.01 -7.28 -13.57
C ARG A 156 -2.82 -7.09 -14.85
N SER A 157 -2.16 -7.21 -16.00
CA SER A 157 -2.86 -7.35 -17.29
C SER A 157 -3.62 -8.68 -17.33
N VAL A 158 -4.79 -8.67 -17.97
CA VAL A 158 -5.76 -9.80 -18.02
C VAL A 158 -5.14 -11.12 -18.48
N LEU A 159 -4.05 -11.08 -19.24
CA LEU A 159 -3.35 -12.29 -19.73
C LEU A 159 -2.48 -12.97 -18.66
N MET A 160 -2.04 -12.25 -17.63
CA MET A 160 -1.11 -12.74 -16.57
C MET A 160 -1.82 -13.12 -15.26
N SER A 161 -3.12 -12.86 -15.13
CA SER A 161 -3.88 -13.16 -13.90
C SER A 161 -4.20 -14.64 -13.72
N THR A 162 -4.12 -15.45 -14.77
CA THR A 162 -4.63 -16.83 -14.77
C THR A 162 -3.59 -17.90 -14.37
N ILE A 163 -2.29 -17.56 -14.30
CA ILE A 163 -1.21 -18.57 -14.24
C ILE A 163 -0.38 -18.50 -12.93
N SER A 164 -0.44 -17.40 -12.16
CA SER A 164 0.42 -17.22 -10.98
C SER A 164 -0.34 -16.69 -9.77
N TYR A 165 -0.21 -17.39 -8.63
CA TYR A 165 -0.66 -16.93 -7.31
C TYR A 165 -0.14 -15.52 -7.05
N SER A 166 -1.05 -14.56 -6.84
CA SER A 166 -0.64 -13.19 -6.57
C SER A 166 0.01 -13.10 -5.18
N TRP A 167 0.87 -12.11 -4.97
CA TRP A 167 1.44 -11.87 -3.64
C TRP A 167 0.34 -11.60 -2.61
N ALA A 168 -0.79 -11.00 -3.03
CA ALA A 168 -1.94 -10.79 -2.18
C ALA A 168 -2.60 -12.10 -1.71
N ASP A 169 -2.71 -13.09 -2.60
CA ASP A 169 -3.22 -14.43 -2.24
C ASP A 169 -2.27 -15.14 -1.27
N GLN A 170 -0.96 -14.99 -1.47
CA GLN A 170 0.05 -15.55 -0.57
C GLN A 170 -0.02 -14.90 0.82
N CYS A 171 -0.17 -13.58 0.89
CA CYS A 171 -0.40 -12.88 2.15
C CYS A 171 -1.67 -13.36 2.85
N ALA A 172 -2.78 -13.55 2.11
CA ALA A 172 -4.03 -14.05 2.69
C ALA A 172 -3.91 -15.48 3.23
N TYR A 173 -3.05 -16.31 2.63
CA TYR A 173 -2.76 -17.65 3.13
C TYR A 173 -1.84 -17.64 4.37
N ALA A 174 -0.86 -16.74 4.40
CA ALA A 174 0.16 -16.69 5.45
C ALA A 174 -0.24 -15.86 6.69
N ALA A 175 -1.18 -14.92 6.55
CA ALA A 175 -1.56 -14.02 7.64
C ALA A 175 -2.28 -14.76 8.77
N GLU A 176 -1.90 -14.44 10.01
CA GLU A 176 -2.52 -14.99 11.23
C GLU A 176 -3.87 -14.34 11.57
N CYS A 177 -4.31 -13.35 10.77
CA CYS A 177 -5.52 -12.58 10.99
C CYS A 177 -6.43 -12.57 9.75
N PRO A 178 -7.74 -12.23 9.91
CA PRO A 178 -8.63 -12.05 8.77
C PRO A 178 -8.06 -11.09 7.73
N THR A 179 -8.02 -11.55 6.48
CA THR A 179 -7.43 -10.80 5.37
C THR A 179 -8.51 -10.38 4.37
N VAL A 180 -8.46 -9.11 3.95
CA VAL A 180 -9.33 -8.54 2.91
C VAL A 180 -8.48 -8.12 1.72
N ILE A 181 -8.70 -8.74 0.56
CA ILE A 181 -8.04 -8.35 -0.69
C ILE A 181 -8.95 -7.36 -1.43
N VAL A 182 -8.44 -6.16 -1.71
CA VAL A 182 -9.19 -5.10 -2.38
C VAL A 182 -8.81 -5.06 -3.86
N LYS A 183 -9.79 -5.38 -4.73
CA LYS A 183 -9.66 -5.33 -6.18
C LYS A 183 -10.07 -3.95 -6.70
N GLN A 184 -9.13 -3.22 -7.28
CA GLN A 184 -9.36 -1.82 -7.69
C GLN A 184 -10.16 -1.71 -8.99
N SER A 185 -10.26 -2.79 -9.76
CA SER A 185 -11.16 -2.90 -10.91
C SER A 185 -12.62 -2.71 -10.52
N ASP A 186 -12.96 -3.06 -9.28
CA ASP A 186 -14.32 -3.08 -8.77
C ASP A 186 -14.65 -1.76 -8.04
N LEU A 187 -13.66 -0.87 -7.90
CA LEU A 187 -13.80 0.41 -7.21
C LEU A 187 -14.00 1.54 -8.22
N PRO A 188 -15.07 2.34 -8.09
CA PRO A 188 -15.31 3.46 -8.98
C PRO A 188 -14.30 4.60 -8.73
N ASP A 189 -13.89 5.28 -9.80
CA ASP A 189 -12.81 6.27 -9.77
C ASP A 189 -13.09 7.48 -8.87
N HIS A 190 -14.37 7.86 -8.72
CA HIS A 190 -14.75 8.99 -7.87
C HIS A 190 -14.41 8.80 -6.37
N ILE A 191 -14.20 7.56 -5.92
CA ILE A 191 -13.84 7.29 -4.51
C ILE A 191 -12.43 7.79 -4.19
N ALA A 192 -11.51 7.83 -5.17
CA ALA A 192 -10.14 8.30 -4.94
C ALA A 192 -10.06 9.79 -4.55
N VAL A 193 -10.99 10.60 -5.07
CA VAL A 193 -11.06 12.06 -4.86
C VAL A 193 -11.23 12.41 -3.37
N ALA A 194 -11.77 11.48 -2.57
CA ALA A 194 -11.95 11.68 -1.13
C ALA A 194 -10.63 11.73 -0.34
N LEU A 195 -9.52 11.21 -0.88
CA LEU A 195 -8.21 11.21 -0.22
C LEU A 195 -7.14 12.03 -0.95
N ASP A 196 -7.25 12.21 -2.27
CA ASP A 196 -6.33 13.05 -3.07
C ASP A 196 -7.16 14.04 -3.91
N PRO A 197 -7.56 15.20 -3.35
CA PRO A 197 -8.24 16.21 -4.15
C PRO A 197 -7.27 16.72 -5.24
N PRO A 198 -7.70 16.81 -6.51
CA PRO A 198 -6.84 17.32 -7.58
C PRO A 198 -6.36 18.74 -7.23
N HIS A 199 -5.04 18.95 -7.32
CA HIS A 199 -4.41 20.27 -7.24
C HIS A 199 -4.64 21.08 -8.53
#